data_AF-A0A429QR99-F1
#
_entry.id   AF-A0A429QR99-F1
#
_cell.length_a   1.000
_cell.length_b   1.000
_cell.length_c   1.000
_cell.angle_alpha   90.00
_cell.angle_beta   90.00
_cell.angle_gamma   90.00
#
_symmetry.space_group_name_H-M   'P 1'
#
loop_
_entity.id
_entity.type
_entity.pdbx_description
1 polymer ?
#
loop_
_entity_poly.entity_id
_entity_poly.type
_entity_poly.pdbx_seq_one_letter_code
_entity_poly.pdbx_strand_id
1 'polypeptide(L)' 'MTAAKPYLTGHYTPVTDEITATTLTVEGTLPPELTGRLIRNSHNPKPGITPTHWFKGSGMVHGIRLRNGHAEWYRNRWIH' A
#
# COMPACT_ATOMS: atom_id res chain seq x y z
N MET A 1 19.58 -20.12 -16.24
CA MET A 1 18.38 -19.28 -16.02
C MET A 1 18.31 -18.96 -14.54
N THR A 2 18.46 -17.69 -14.15
CA THR A 2 18.19 -17.27 -12.76
C THR A 2 16.71 -17.49 -12.48
N ALA A 3 16.39 -18.29 -11.46
CA ALA A 3 15.01 -18.48 -11.03
C ALA A 3 14.37 -17.11 -10.75
N ALA A 4 13.14 -16.90 -11.24
CA ALA A 4 12.39 -15.70 -10.98
C ALA A 4 12.27 -15.48 -9.47
N LYS A 5 12.44 -14.23 -9.00
CA LYS A 5 12.27 -13.88 -7.59
C LYS A 5 10.77 -13.79 -7.32
N PRO A 6 10.14 -14.78 -6.67
CA PRO A 6 8.68 -14.85 -6.57
C PRO A 6 8.08 -13.63 -5.85
N TYR A 7 8.89 -12.98 -4.98
CA TYR A 7 8.54 -11.80 -4.21
C TYR A 7 8.56 -10.48 -4.98
N LEU A 8 8.84 -10.49 -6.28
CA LEU A 8 8.84 -9.30 -7.14
C LEU A 8 7.98 -9.49 -8.41
N THR A 9 7.15 -10.53 -8.44
CA THR A 9 6.39 -10.93 -9.65
C THR A 9 4.91 -11.13 -9.34
N GLY A 10 4.06 -10.97 -10.36
CA GLY A 10 2.61 -11.17 -10.22
C GLY A 10 2.01 -10.24 -9.16
N HIS A 11 1.23 -10.79 -8.22
CA HIS A 11 0.64 -10.03 -7.11
C HIS A 11 1.67 -9.36 -6.17
N TYR A 12 2.94 -9.75 -6.25
CA TYR A 12 4.02 -9.21 -5.43
C TYR A 12 4.90 -8.22 -6.19
N THR A 13 4.49 -7.82 -7.40
CA THR A 13 5.16 -6.76 -8.14
C THR A 13 5.12 -5.47 -7.32
N PRO A 14 6.26 -4.79 -7.10
CA PRO A 14 6.31 -3.59 -6.30
C PRO A 14 5.45 -2.46 -6.89
N VAL A 15 4.78 -1.71 -6.01
CA VAL A 15 4.18 -0.42 -6.34
C VAL A 15 5.30 0.60 -6.53
N THR A 16 5.27 1.33 -7.65
CA THR A 16 6.35 2.25 -8.03
C THR A 16 6.11 3.70 -7.61
N ASP A 17 4.91 4.02 -7.14
CA ASP A 17 4.47 5.38 -6.91
C ASP A 17 3.97 5.61 -5.48
N GLU A 18 4.31 6.78 -4.94
CA GLU A 18 3.62 7.34 -3.78
C GLU A 18 2.46 8.19 -4.27
N ILE A 19 1.26 7.85 -3.82
CA ILE A 19 0.03 8.49 -4.25
C ILE A 19 -0.72 9.10 -3.07
N THR A 20 -1.56 10.07 -3.37
CA THR A 20 -2.56 10.62 -2.46
C THR A 20 -3.84 10.75 -3.23
N ALA A 21 -4.80 9.90 -2.91
CA ALA A 21 -6.12 9.89 -3.52
C ALA A 21 -7.13 10.37 -2.48
N THR A 22 -7.95 11.36 -2.82
CA THR A 22 -9.02 11.91 -1.97
C THR A 22 -10.41 11.62 -2.51
N THR A 23 -10.50 11.02 -3.70
CA THR A 23 -11.76 10.68 -4.36
C THR A 23 -11.81 9.16 -4.50
N LEU A 24 -12.18 8.49 -3.41
CA LEU A 24 -12.26 7.04 -3.36
C LEU A 24 -13.67 6.58 -3.71
N THR A 25 -13.77 5.61 -4.61
CA THR A 25 -15.03 4.93 -4.90
C THR A 25 -15.41 4.04 -3.71
N VAL A 26 -16.66 4.17 -3.26
CA VAL A 26 -17.27 3.32 -2.24
C VAL A 26 -18.46 2.62 -2.87
N GLU A 27 -18.44 1.30 -2.85
CA GLU A 27 -19.58 0.46 -3.24
C GLU A 27 -20.33 0.02 -1.97
N GLY A 28 -21.63 0.31 -1.90
CA GLY A 28 -22.43 0.11 -0.69
C GLY A 28 -22.34 1.29 0.30
N THR A 29 -22.36 1.00 1.60
CA THR A 29 -22.40 2.02 2.66
C THR A 29 -21.33 1.77 3.71
N LEU A 30 -20.56 2.82 4.04
CA LEU A 30 -19.62 2.79 5.17
C LEU A 30 -20.35 3.13 6.47
N PRO A 31 -20.26 2.30 7.52
CA PRO A 31 -20.84 2.62 8.82
C PRO A 31 -20.25 3.92 9.40
N PRO A 32 -21.07 4.90 9.84
CA PRO A 32 -20.58 6.18 10.36
C PRO A 32 -19.64 6.07 11.56
N GLU A 33 -19.82 5.04 12.37
CA GLU A 33 -19.02 4.72 13.56
C GLU A 33 -17.58 4.28 13.22
N LEU A 34 -17.30 3.87 11.98
CA LEU A 34 -15.94 3.59 11.52
C LEU A 34 -15.19 4.89 11.26
N THR A 35 -14.78 5.54 12.36
CA THR A 35 -13.97 6.75 12.33
C THR A 35 -12.57 6.43 12.82
N GLY A 36 -11.64 6.28 11.89
CA GLY A 36 -10.30 5.83 12.20
C GLY A 36 -9.36 5.86 11.00
N ARG A 37 -8.21 5.21 11.15
CA ARG A 37 -7.28 4.96 10.05
C ARG A 37 -6.93 3.49 10.03
N LEU A 38 -7.08 2.84 8.88
CA LEU A 38 -6.51 1.53 8.64
C LEU A 38 -5.11 1.75 8.08
N ILE A 39 -4.10 1.26 8.80
CA ILE A 39 -2.70 1.37 8.40
C ILE A 39 -2.12 -0.03 8.18
N ARG A 40 -1.45 -0.24 7.05
CA ARG A 40 -0.75 -1.49 6.72
C ARG A 40 0.67 -1.19 6.26
N ASN A 41 1.66 -1.85 6.86
CA ASN A 41 3.02 -1.88 6.32
C ASN A 41 3.22 -3.10 5.42
N SER A 42 3.90 -2.92 4.29
CA SER A 42 4.27 -4.02 3.39
C SER A 42 5.68 -3.85 2.83
N HIS A 43 6.29 -4.98 2.49
CA HIS A 43 7.48 -5.01 1.65
C HIS A 43 7.19 -4.37 0.30
N ASN A 44 7.91 -3.31 -0.05
CA ASN A 44 7.81 -2.64 -1.34
C ASN A 44 9.16 -2.01 -1.70
N PRO A 45 10.04 -2.73 -2.41
CA PRO A 45 11.32 -2.21 -2.87
C PRO A 45 11.15 -0.94 -3.70
N LYS A 46 12.07 0.02 -3.54
CA LYS A 46 12.09 1.22 -4.39
C LYS A 46 12.45 0.83 -5.84
N PRO A 47 12.01 1.61 -6.84
CA PRO A 47 12.41 1.40 -8.23
C PRO A 47 13.92 1.25 -8.38
N GLY A 48 14.36 0.27 -9.18
CA GLY A 48 15.77 -0.04 -9.39
C GLY A 48 16.46 -0.84 -8.26
N ILE A 49 15.80 -1.05 -7.12
CA ILE A 49 16.35 -1.83 -6.01
C ILE A 49 15.79 -3.24 -6.03
N THR A 50 16.69 -4.23 -6.13
CA THR A 50 16.33 -5.65 -6.04
C THR A 50 16.86 -6.25 -4.74
N PRO A 51 16.02 -6.49 -3.73
CA PRO A 51 16.47 -7.07 -2.48
C PRO A 51 16.88 -8.54 -2.66
N THR A 52 17.64 -9.05 -1.69
CA THR A 52 18.08 -10.45 -1.67
C THR A 52 17.02 -11.40 -1.11
N HIS A 53 16.08 -10.89 -0.31
CA HIS A 53 15.03 -11.67 0.34
C HIS A 53 13.74 -10.83 0.48
N TRP A 54 12.60 -11.50 0.60
CA TRP A 54 11.28 -10.88 0.79
C TRP A 54 11.27 -9.85 1.94
N PHE A 55 11.91 -10.16 3.05
CA PHE A 55 11.90 -9.29 4.24
C PHE A 55 12.94 -8.17 4.20
N LYS A 56 13.66 -7.98 3.10
CA LYS A 56 14.78 -7.01 2.99
C LYS A 56 14.52 -5.81 2.09
N GLY A 57 13.37 -5.73 1.43
CA GLY A 57 13.01 -4.50 0.71
C GLY A 57 12.47 -3.43 1.65
N SER A 58 12.49 -2.18 1.19
CA SER A 58 11.94 -1.04 1.93
C SER A 58 10.49 -1.27 2.34
N GLY A 59 10.11 -0.75 3.50
CA GLY A 59 8.71 -0.72 3.93
C GLY A 59 7.97 0.40 3.20
N MET A 60 6.77 0.09 2.70
CA MET A 60 5.80 1.09 2.29
C MET A 60 4.57 0.96 3.18
N VAL A 61 4.20 2.06 3.82
CA VAL A 61 3.00 2.16 4.63
C VAL A 61 1.87 2.66 3.76
N HIS A 62 0.75 1.94 3.81
CA HIS A 62 -0.51 2.28 3.18
C HIS A 62 -1.50 2.69 4.26
N GLY A 63 -2.27 3.74 4.00
CA GLY A 63 -3.26 4.27 4.93
C GLY A 63 -4.56 4.60 4.23
N ILE A 64 -5.67 4.24 4.87
CA ILE A 64 -7.03 4.67 4.50
C ILE A 64 -7.61 5.41 5.69
N ARG A 65 -8.17 6.60 5.45
CA ARG A 65 -8.91 7.37 6.45
C ARG A 65 -10.39 7.24 6.22
N LEU A 66 -11.09 6.76 7.25
CA LEU A 66 -12.55 6.72 7.30
C LEU A 66 -13.05 7.68 8.38
N ARG A 67 -14.16 8.38 8.11
CA ARG A 67 -14.88 9.21 9.07
C ARG A 67 -16.31 9.43 8.62
N ASN A 68 -17.27 9.25 9.54
CA ASN A 68 -18.68 9.59 9.34
C ASN A 68 -19.27 9.06 8.01
N GLY A 69 -18.95 7.81 7.65
CA GLY A 69 -19.46 7.19 6.42
C GLY A 69 -18.72 7.58 5.13
N HIS A 70 -17.59 8.29 5.23
CA HIS A 70 -16.77 8.68 4.09
C HIS A 70 -15.37 8.04 4.14
N ALA A 71 -14.87 7.64 2.97
CA ALA A 71 -13.47 7.31 2.75
C ALA A 71 -12.72 8.57 2.27
N GLU A 72 -12.16 9.32 3.21
CA GLU A 72 -11.62 10.66 2.96
C GLU A 72 -10.35 10.64 2.11
N TRP A 73 -9.49 9.64 2.31
CA TRP A 73 -8.28 9.48 1.51
C TRP A 73 -7.65 8.09 1.62
N TYR A 74 -6.89 7.75 0.58
CA TYR A 74 -5.84 6.73 0.58
C TYR A 74 -4.48 7.40 0.35
N ARG A 75 -3.46 6.93 1.06
CA ARG A 75 -2.07 7.37 0.89
C ARG A 75 -1.12 6.19 1.05
N ASN A 76 -0.05 6.16 0.27
CA ASN A 76 1.08 5.27 0.51
C ASN A 76 2.41 6.05 0.50
N ARG A 77 3.31 5.71 1.42
CA ARG A 77 4.65 6.32 1.52
C ARG A 77 5.70 5.27 1.88
N TRP A 78 6.87 5.36 1.27
CA TRP A 78 8.04 4.65 1.78
C TRP A 78 8.44 5.21 3.13
N ILE A 79 8.95 4.34 3.98
CA ILE A 79 9.66 4.76 5.18
C ILE A 79 11.09 5.16 4.77
N HIS A 80 11.55 6.30 5.26
CA HIS A 80 12.88 6.86 5.00
C HIS A 80 13.82 6.54 6.16
#